data_AF-A0A2W6C6M3-F1
#
_entry.id   AF-A0A2W6C6M3-F1
#
_cell.length_a   1.000
_cell.length_b   1.000
_cell.length_c   1.000
_cell.angle_alpha   90.00
_cell.angle_beta   90.00
_cell.angle_gamma   90.00
#
_symmetry.space_group_name_H-M   'P 1'
#
loop_
_entity.id
_entity.type
_entity.pdbx_description
1 polymer ?
#
loop_
_entity_poly.entity_id
_entity_poly.type
_entity_poly.pdbx_seq_one_letter_code
_entity_poly.pdbx_strand_id
1 'polypeptide(L)' 'MTEYSASIDIEAPPGVVFAHLVTADGMVAWMGQHAELNPTPGGRFA' A
#
# COMPACT_ATOMS: atom_id res chain seq x y z
N MET A 1 5.58 13.81 -20.18
CA MET A 1 5.26 13.32 -18.81
C MET A 1 6.49 12.57 -18.34
N THR A 2 7.05 12.92 -17.19
CA THR A 2 8.21 12.21 -16.64
C THR A 2 7.67 11.01 -15.88
N GLU A 3 8.01 9.81 -16.33
CA GLU A 3 7.71 8.58 -15.60
C GLU A 3 8.57 8.56 -14.32
N TYR A 4 7.94 8.43 -13.17
CA TYR A 4 8.63 8.26 -11.89
C TYR A 4 8.50 6.80 -11.45
N SER A 5 9.63 6.17 -11.16
CA SER A 5 9.71 4.77 -10.69
C SER A 5 10.61 4.69 -9.48
N ALA A 6 10.19 3.96 -8.45
CA ALA A 6 10.95 3.69 -7.24
C ALA A 6 10.77 2.22 -6.83
N SER A 7 11.80 1.66 -6.19
CA SER A 7 11.84 0.27 -5.73
C SER A 7 12.46 0.20 -4.34
N ILE A 8 12.01 -0.75 -3.52
CA ILE A 8 12.57 -1.06 -2.20
C ILE A 8 12.60 -2.58 -2.00
N ASP A 9 13.58 -3.06 -1.24
CA ASP A 9 13.65 -4.45 -0.80
C ASP A 9 12.94 -4.61 0.55
N ILE A 10 12.08 -5.61 0.66
CA ILE A 10 11.35 -5.93 1.89
C ILE A 10 11.66 -7.38 2.25
N GLU A 11 12.21 -7.61 3.44
CA GLU A 11 12.50 -8.95 3.97
C GLU A 11 11.21 -9.62 4.48
N ALA A 12 10.27 -9.85 3.57
CA ALA A 12 9.01 -10.53 3.84
C ALA A 12 8.48 -11.26 2.60
N PRO A 13 7.71 -12.36 2.77
CA PRO A 13 7.05 -13.01 1.65
C PRO A 13 6.06 -12.06 0.94
N PRO A 14 5.90 -12.13 -0.40
CA PRO A 14 5.01 -11.23 -1.15
C PRO A 14 3.56 -11.21 -0.65
N GLY A 15 3.03 -12.35 -0.18
CA GLY A 15 1.68 -12.43 0.37
C GLY A 15 1.49 -11.63 1.67
N VAL A 16 2.54 -11.54 2.50
CA VAL A 16 2.53 -10.75 3.74
C VAL A 16 2.56 -9.26 3.40
N VAL A 17 3.41 -8.86 2.46
CA VAL A 17 3.46 -7.48 1.97
C VAL A 17 2.11 -7.09 1.41
N PHE A 18 1.54 -7.89 0.50
CA PHE A 18 0.23 -7.61 -0.09
C PHE A 18 -0.86 -7.47 0.97
N ALA A 19 -0.95 -8.42 1.91
CA ALA A 19 -1.93 -8.38 3.01
C ALA A 19 -1.80 -7.10 3.84
N HIS A 20 -0.57 -6.62 4.08
CA HIS A 20 -0.33 -5.38 4.81
C HIS A 20 -0.80 -4.15 4.02
N LEU A 21 -0.52 -4.10 2.72
CA LEU A 21 -0.87 -2.97 1.84
C LEU A 21 -2.36 -2.89 1.49
N VAL A 22 -3.11 -3.98 1.67
CA VAL A 22 -4.56 -3.99 1.43
C VAL A 22 -5.39 -3.69 2.68
N THR A 23 -4.77 -3.20 3.76
CA THR A 23 -5.47 -2.76 4.97
C THR A 23 -5.20 -1.29 5.25
N ALA A 24 -6.23 -0.55 5.70
CA ALA A 24 -6.07 0.85 6.07
C ALA A 24 -5.07 1.01 7.22
N ASP A 25 -5.09 0.09 8.20
CA ASP A 25 -4.15 0.08 9.32
C ASP A 25 -2.69 -0.11 8.86
N GLY A 26 -2.43 -1.08 7.97
CA GLY A 26 -1.09 -1.28 7.39
C GLY A 26 -0.63 -0.12 6.51
N MET A 27 -1.53 0.50 5.74
CA MET A 27 -1.22 1.68 4.94
C MET A 27 -0.93 2.92 5.80
N VAL A 28 -1.67 3.13 6.89
CA VAL A 28 -1.41 4.22 7.86
C VAL A 28 -0.08 4.00 8.58
N ALA A 29 0.23 2.76 8.98
CA ALA A 29 1.51 2.42 9.59
C ALA A 29 2.69 2.68 8.64
N TRP A 30 2.51 2.48 7.33
CA TRP A 30 3.56 2.70 6.34
C TRP A 30 3.69 4.17 5.87
N MET A 31 2.58 4.83 5.57
CA MET A 31 2.56 6.18 4.96
C MET A 31 2.42 7.31 5.99
N GLY A 32 2.20 6.99 7.26
CA GLY A 32 2.31 7.90 8.40
C GLY A 32 1.20 8.96 8.55
N GLN A 33 0.36 9.18 7.53
CA GLN A 33 -0.68 10.20 7.55
C GLN A 33 -1.90 9.68 6.77
N HIS A 34 -2.89 9.13 7.50
CA HIS A 34 -4.26 8.78 7.06
C HIS A 34 -4.41 8.21 5.63
N ALA A 35 -4.73 6.91 5.53
CA ALA A 35 -5.07 6.29 4.25
C ALA A 35 -6.56 5.88 4.24
N GLU A 36 -7.35 6.43 3.32
CA GLU A 36 -8.66 5.87 2.98
C GLU A 36 -8.44 4.74 1.97
N LEU A 37 -8.59 3.48 2.40
CA LEU A 37 -8.41 2.31 1.54
C LEU A 37 -9.66 1.42 1.51
N ASN A 38 -10.18 1.18 0.30
CA ASN A 38 -11.15 0.12 0.03
C ASN A 38 -10.53 -0.92 -0.93
N PRO A 39 -10.10 -2.10 -0.44
CA PRO A 39 -9.38 -3.10 -1.22
C PRO A 39 -10.31 -4.02 -2.02
N THR A 40 -11.28 -3.44 -2.73
CA THR A 40 -12.19 -4.18 -3.63
C THR A 40 -12.10 -3.62 -5.04
N PRO A 41 -12.44 -4.41 -6.09
CA PRO A 41 -12.53 -3.88 -7.45
C PRO A 41 -13.50 -2.69 -7.51
N GLY A 42 -12.99 -1.49 -7.84
CA GLY A 42 -13.76 -0.24 -7.82
C GLY A 42 -13.70 0.55 -6.50
N GLY A 43 -12.88 0.12 -5.54
CA GLY A 43 -12.64 0.84 -4.29
C GLY A 43 -11.83 2.15 -4.45
N ARG A 44 -11.74 2.91 -3.36
CA ARG A 44 -11.06 4.20 -3.27
C ARG A 44 -9.71 4.07 -2.56
N PHE A 45 -8.74 4.85 -3.02
CA PHE A 45 -7.48 5.13 -2.34
C PHE A 45 -7.27 6.66 -2.31
N ALA A 46 -7.15 7.27 -1.12
CA ALA A 46 -6.92 8.71 -0.92
C ALA A 46 -6.03 8.98 0.30
#